data_AF-A0A2V9FWD2-F1
#
_entry.id   AF-A0A2V9FWD2-F1
#
_cell.length_a   1.000
_cell.length_b   1.000
_cell.length_c   1.000
_cell.angle_alpha   90.00
_cell.angle_beta   90.00
_cell.angle_gamma   90.00
#
_symmetry.space_group_name_H-M   'P 1'
#
loop_
_entity.id
_entity.type
_entity.pdbx_description
1 polymer ?
#
loop_
_entity_poly.entity_id
_entity_poly.type
_entity_poly.pdbx_seq_one_letter_code
_entity_poly.pdbx_strand_id
1 'polypeptide(L)'
;MPIVMDRGRIPTRLAEEKCVRPVGSFDTSGLQIALINNMPDAALEDTELQFFELLDAAASDLPVHLRLYSLPKIPRSARGMEHLGNFYFGINDLLSRQFDGVIMTGTEPHQP
;
A
#
# COMPACT_ATOMS: atom_id res chain seq x y z
N MET A 1 15.30 0.22 -8.23
CA MET A 1 14.50 -0.73 -9.07
C MET A 1 13.07 -0.76 -8.54
N PRO A 2 12.01 -1.04 -9.31
CA PRO A 2 10.69 -0.55 -8.92
C PRO A 2 10.08 -1.38 -7.79
N ILE A 3 9.52 -0.68 -6.80
CA ILE A 3 8.55 -1.22 -5.86
C ILE A 3 7.40 -1.85 -6.64
N VAL A 4 6.99 -3.07 -6.26
CA VAL A 4 5.91 -3.83 -6.92
C VAL A 4 4.66 -3.80 -6.05
N MET A 5 3.56 -3.27 -6.59
CA MET A 5 2.24 -3.32 -5.95
C MET A 5 1.45 -4.56 -6.42
N ASP A 6 1.02 -5.39 -5.48
CA ASP A 6 0.50 -6.74 -5.76
C ASP A 6 -0.90 -6.78 -6.42
N ARG A 7 -1.63 -5.64 -6.48
CA ARG A 7 -2.93 -5.53 -7.16
C ARG A 7 -2.89 -4.91 -8.56
N GLY A 8 -1.72 -4.58 -9.10
CA GLY A 8 -1.58 -4.24 -10.52
C GLY A 8 -2.28 -2.96 -11.00
N ARG A 9 -2.76 -2.10 -10.09
CA ARG A 9 -3.14 -0.72 -10.44
C ARG A 9 -2.33 0.24 -9.59
N ILE A 10 -1.63 1.11 -10.28
CA ILE A 10 -0.85 2.20 -9.71
C ILE A 10 -1.82 3.37 -9.55
N PRO A 11 -1.85 4.09 -8.41
CA PRO A 11 -2.60 5.34 -8.30
C PRO A 11 -2.27 6.26 -9.47
N THR A 12 -3.26 6.96 -10.02
CA THR A 12 -3.14 7.65 -11.31
C THR A 12 -1.94 8.58 -11.41
N ARG A 13 -1.53 9.23 -10.31
CA ARG A 13 -0.33 10.08 -10.26
C ARG A 13 1.00 9.31 -10.35
N LEU A 14 1.06 8.11 -9.79
CA LEU A 14 2.27 7.30 -9.77
C LEU A 14 2.50 6.58 -11.12
N ALA A 15 1.46 6.43 -11.92
CA ALA A 15 1.56 5.89 -13.28
C ALA A 15 2.21 6.86 -14.27
N GLU A 16 2.26 8.16 -13.96
CA GLU A 16 2.78 9.19 -14.86
C GLU A 16 4.32 9.30 -14.83
N GLU A 17 5.00 8.73 -13.82
CA GLU A 17 6.45 8.93 -13.64
C GLU A 17 7.36 7.70 -13.83
N LYS A 18 6.88 6.45 -13.88
CA LYS A 18 7.78 5.29 -14.08
C LYS A 18 7.19 4.11 -14.85
N CYS A 19 8.06 3.51 -15.68
CA CYS A 19 7.84 2.27 -16.41
C CYS A 19 7.67 1.07 -15.45
N VAL A 20 6.43 0.70 -15.15
CA VAL A 20 6.11 -0.51 -14.38
C VAL A 20 5.73 -1.63 -15.34
N ARG A 21 6.43 -2.76 -15.24
CA ARG A 21 6.15 -3.97 -16.02
C ARG A 21 5.25 -4.90 -15.21
N PRO A 22 4.26 -5.56 -15.82
CA PRO A 22 3.59 -6.68 -15.18
C PRO A 22 4.56 -7.85 -15.14
N VAL A 23 5.02 -8.24 -13.96
CA VAL A 23 5.89 -9.42 -13.79
C VAL A 23 5.02 -10.66 -13.67
N GLY A 24 5.17 -11.57 -14.63
CA GLY A 24 4.72 -12.95 -14.53
C GLY A 24 5.63 -13.74 -13.57
N SER A 25 5.02 -14.73 -12.92
CA SER A 25 5.53 -15.60 -11.84
C SER A 25 5.98 -14.89 -10.55
N PHE A 26 5.36 -15.30 -9.44
CA PHE A 26 5.70 -14.89 -8.08
C PHE A 26 7.11 -15.40 -7.71
N ASP A 27 8.14 -14.70 -8.14
CA ASP A 27 9.45 -14.82 -7.50
C ASP A 27 9.33 -14.18 -6.11
N THR A 28 9.44 -15.00 -5.06
CA THR A 28 9.43 -14.56 -3.65
C THR A 28 10.75 -13.90 -3.25
N SER A 29 11.61 -13.56 -4.22
CA SER A 29 12.91 -12.92 -4.00
C SER A 29 12.73 -11.40 -3.83
N GLY A 30 12.18 -10.98 -2.70
CA GLY A 30 11.96 -9.57 -2.39
C GLY A 30 11.27 -9.37 -1.05
N LEU A 31 11.50 -8.22 -0.44
CA LEU A 31 10.97 -7.87 0.89
C LEU A 31 9.45 -7.68 0.81
N GLN A 32 8.70 -8.49 1.55
CA GLN A 32 7.25 -8.39 1.67
C GLN A 32 6.90 -7.37 2.76
N ILE A 33 6.41 -6.20 2.38
CA ILE A 33 5.98 -5.15 3.30
C ILE A 33 4.46 -4.99 3.24
N ALA A 34 3.83 -5.00 4.42
CA ALA A 34 2.45 -4.56 4.57
C ALA A 34 2.40 -3.10 5.04
N LEU A 35 1.63 -2.25 4.36
CA LEU A 35 1.31 -0.90 4.81
C LEU A 35 -0.15 -0.84 5.26
N ILE A 36 -0.37 -0.64 6.55
CA ILE A 36 -1.68 -0.44 7.16
C ILE A 36 -1.92 1.07 7.25
N ASN A 37 -2.65 1.61 6.28
CA ASN A 37 -2.99 3.03 6.20
C ASN A 37 -4.32 3.33 6.89
N ASN A 38 -4.22 3.99 8.05
CA ASN A 38 -5.34 4.41 8.89
C ASN A 38 -5.71 5.89 8.68
N MET A 39 -5.02 6.61 7.80
CA MET A 39 -5.27 8.03 7.55
C MET A 39 -6.67 8.23 6.94
N PRO A 40 -7.39 9.31 7.29
CA PRO A 40 -8.70 9.62 6.74
C PRO A 40 -8.62 9.90 5.23
N ASP A 41 -9.77 9.97 4.56
CA ASP A 41 -9.86 10.12 3.09
C ASP A 41 -9.07 11.30 2.55
N ALA A 42 -9.02 12.41 3.30
CA ALA A 42 -8.29 13.60 2.92
C ALA A 42 -6.77 13.39 2.77
N ALA A 43 -6.20 12.35 3.38
CA ALA A 43 -4.78 12.06 3.38
C ALA A 43 -4.45 10.64 2.88
N LEU A 44 -5.45 9.89 2.40
CA LEU A 44 -5.31 8.48 2.05
C LEU A 44 -4.28 8.27 0.91
N GLU A 45 -4.54 8.89 -0.24
CA GLU A 45 -3.68 8.81 -1.44
C GLU A 45 -2.31 9.49 -1.22
N ASP A 46 -2.28 10.62 -0.50
CA ASP A 46 -1.03 11.34 -0.21
C ASP A 46 -0.09 10.50 0.67
N THR A 47 -0.65 9.78 1.64
CA THR A 47 0.12 8.88 2.50
C THR A 47 0.66 7.68 1.71
N GLU A 48 -0.13 7.12 0.78
CA GLU A 48 0.33 6.05 -0.11
C GLU A 48 1.54 6.50 -0.93
N LEU A 49 1.47 7.69 -1.52
CA LEU A 49 2.55 8.24 -2.33
C LEU A 49 3.81 8.48 -1.49
N GLN A 50 3.66 9.11 -0.31
CA GLN A 50 4.78 9.37 0.58
C GLN A 50 5.54 8.08 0.95
N PHE A 51 4.82 7.02 1.34
CA PHE A 51 5.47 5.76 1.68
C PHE A 51 6.06 5.05 0.45
N PHE A 52 5.42 5.17 -0.71
CA PHE A 52 5.97 4.62 -1.94
C PHE A 52 7.31 5.29 -2.29
N GLU A 53 7.38 6.62 -2.24
CA GLU A 53 8.61 7.38 -2.52
C GLU A 53 9.72 7.05 -1.53
N LEU A 54 9.40 6.99 -0.23
CA LEU A 54 10.37 6.63 0.80
C LEU A 54 10.92 5.20 0.61
N LEU A 55 10.06 4.25 0.26
CA LEU A 55 10.48 2.88 0.00
C LEU A 55 11.28 2.77 -1.30
N ASP A 56 10.89 3.45 -2.39
CA ASP A 56 11.65 3.45 -3.66
C ASP A 56 13.05 4.06 -3.46
N ALA A 57 13.15 5.14 -2.68
CA ALA A 57 14.42 5.77 -2.34
C ALA A 57 15.31 4.87 -1.46
N ALA A 58 14.73 4.10 -0.54
CA ALA A 58 15.47 3.24 0.39
C ALA A 58 15.84 1.86 -0.22
N ALA A 59 15.02 1.34 -1.12
CA ALA A 59 15.11 -0.04 -1.61
C ALA A 59 16.38 -0.33 -2.42
N SER A 60 17.02 0.68 -3.03
CA SER A 60 18.21 0.52 -3.87
C SER A 60 18.03 -0.62 -4.91
N ASP A 61 18.69 -1.77 -4.69
CA ASP A 61 18.66 -2.95 -5.55
C ASP A 61 17.80 -4.11 -4.99
N LEU A 62 17.20 -3.96 -3.81
CA LEU A 62 16.34 -4.96 -3.18
C LEU A 62 14.88 -4.79 -3.67
N PRO A 63 14.27 -5.79 -4.31
CA PRO A 63 12.85 -5.73 -4.65
C PRO A 63 11.99 -5.63 -3.40
N VAL A 64 11.04 -4.70 -3.38
CA VAL A 64 10.07 -4.55 -2.29
C VAL A 64 8.66 -4.74 -2.85
N HIS A 65 7.93 -5.67 -2.25
CA HIS A 65 6.54 -5.95 -2.57
C HIS A 65 5.66 -5.30 -1.51
N LEU A 66 4.92 -4.28 -1.92
CA LEU A 66 4.07 -3.50 -1.03
C LEU A 66 2.61 -3.93 -1.17
N ARG A 67 1.97 -4.29 -0.06
CA ARG A 67 0.52 -4.51 0.03
C ARG A 67 -0.13 -3.48 0.93
N LEU A 68 -1.24 -2.92 0.46
CA LEU A 68 -2.01 -1.92 1.18
C LEU A 68 -3.15 -2.56 1.97
N TYR A 69 -3.29 -2.17 3.23
CA TYR A 69 -4.34 -2.60 4.15
C TYR A 69 -4.93 -1.39 4.88
N SER A 70 -6.18 -1.50 5.29
CA SER A 70 -6.84 -0.49 6.13
C SER A 70 -7.69 -1.19 7.18
N LEU A 71 -7.82 -0.56 8.35
CA LEU A 71 -8.66 -1.09 9.41
C LEU A 71 -10.15 -0.84 9.10
N PRO A 72 -11.03 -1.84 9.34
CA PRO A 72 -12.44 -1.76 8.94
C PRO A 72 -13.27 -0.74 9.71
N LYS A 73 -12.75 -0.21 10.82
CA LYS A 73 -13.47 0.76 11.69
C LYS A 73 -13.16 2.22 11.35
N ILE A 74 -12.29 2.48 10.37
CA ILE A 74 -11.99 3.85 9.95
C ILE A 74 -13.16 4.33 9.07
N PRO A 75 -13.84 5.43 9.41
CA PRO A 75 -14.93 5.95 8.60
C PRO A 75 -14.38 6.45 7.24
N ARG A 76 -15.08 6.09 6.17
CA ARG A 76 -14.72 6.40 4.78
C ARG A 76 -15.93 6.96 4.05
N SER A 77 -15.70 7.93 3.17
CA SER A 77 -16.68 8.37 2.17
C SER A 77 -16.87 7.28 1.10
N ALA A 78 -17.89 7.46 0.23
CA ALA A 78 -18.11 6.56 -0.91
C ALA A 78 -16.87 6.44 -1.81
N ARG A 79 -16.17 7.56 -2.06
CA ARG A 79 -14.92 7.59 -2.82
C ARG A 79 -13.81 6.82 -2.11
N GLY A 80 -13.66 7.00 -0.79
CA GLY A 80 -12.67 6.27 0.00
C GLY A 80 -12.91 4.75 -0.04
N MET A 81 -14.16 4.33 0.06
CA MET A 81 -14.54 2.91 -0.06
C MET A 81 -14.25 2.33 -1.45
N GLU A 82 -14.51 3.10 -2.51
CA GLU A 82 -14.16 2.71 -3.89
C GLU A 82 -12.65 2.57 -4.07
N HIS A 83 -11.86 3.53 -3.55
CA HIS A 83 -10.40 3.48 -3.57
C HIS A 83 -9.87 2.23 -2.85
N LEU A 84 -10.37 1.96 -1.65
CA LEU A 84 -10.04 0.73 -0.91
C LEU A 84 -10.39 -0.53 -1.72
N GLY A 85 -11.58 -0.57 -2.34
CA GLY A 85 -12.01 -1.70 -3.16
C GLY A 85 -11.07 -1.99 -4.33
N ASN A 86 -10.49 -0.94 -4.92
CA ASN A 86 -9.57 -1.04 -6.05
C ASN A 86 -8.15 -1.47 -5.62
N PHE A 87 -7.59 -0.88 -4.57
CA PHE A 87 -6.16 -0.97 -4.26
C PHE A 87 -5.82 -1.75 -2.98
N TYR A 88 -6.74 -1.86 -2.02
CA TYR A 88 -6.48 -2.43 -0.71
C TYR A 88 -6.91 -3.89 -0.61
N PHE A 89 -6.16 -4.66 0.18
CA PHE A 89 -6.54 -6.00 0.62
C PHE A 89 -7.33 -5.94 1.93
N GLY A 90 -8.19 -6.94 2.14
CA GLY A 90 -8.92 -7.08 3.40
C GLY A 90 -7.98 -7.44 4.55
N ILE A 91 -8.23 -6.90 5.75
CA ILE A 91 -7.33 -7.09 6.90
C ILE A 91 -7.12 -8.57 7.28
N ASN A 92 -8.06 -9.46 6.96
CA ASN A 92 -7.91 -10.90 7.20
C ASN A 92 -6.80 -11.53 6.34
N ASP A 93 -6.51 -10.98 5.16
CA ASP A 93 -5.40 -11.41 4.29
C ASP A 93 -4.03 -11.08 4.91
N LEU A 94 -3.96 -10.02 5.74
CA LEU A 94 -2.73 -9.69 6.48
C LEU A 94 -2.34 -10.82 7.45
N LEU A 95 -3.33 -11.40 8.13
CA LEU A 95 -3.11 -12.42 9.17
C LEU A 95 -2.79 -13.81 8.60
N SER A 96 -3.16 -14.08 7.35
CA SER A 96 -2.95 -15.36 6.69
C SER A 96 -1.65 -15.43 5.88
N ARG A 97 -0.87 -14.34 5.84
CA ARG A 97 0.37 -14.23 5.05
C ARG A 97 1.56 -13.89 5.92
N GLN A 98 2.74 -14.24 5.43
CA GLN A 98 4.01 -13.82 6.04
C GLN A 98 4.48 -12.53 5.38
N PHE A 99 4.89 -11.58 6.23
CA PHE A 99 5.53 -10.32 5.83
C PHE A 99 6.86 -10.21 6.56
N ASP A 100 7.84 -9.63 5.87
CA ASP A 100 9.14 -9.31 6.47
C ASP A 100 9.06 -8.02 7.30
N GLY A 101 8.09 -7.15 6.99
CA GLY A 101 7.87 -5.91 7.71
C GLY A 101 6.44 -5.39 7.62
N VAL A 102 6.02 -4.66 8.67
CA VAL A 102 4.72 -4.00 8.72
C VAL A 102 4.93 -2.52 9.08
N ILE A 103 4.36 -1.64 8.27
CA ILE A 103 4.25 -0.22 8.53
C ILE A 103 2.79 0.06 8.89
N MET A 104 2.55 0.64 10.05
CA MET A 104 1.21 1.06 10.45
C MET A 104 1.22 2.57 10.66
N THR A 105 0.38 3.28 9.91
CA THR A 105 0.31 4.74 10.02
C THR A 105 -0.40 5.12 11.32
N GLY A 106 -0.07 6.31 11.82
CA GLY A 106 -0.93 6.99 12.79
C GLY A 106 -2.28 7.37 12.17
N THR A 107 -3.19 7.80 13.02
CA THR A 107 -4.43 8.49 12.68
C THR A 107 -4.87 9.30 13.90
N GLU A 108 -5.58 10.39 13.71
CA GLU A 108 -6.05 11.18 14.85
C GLU A 108 -6.97 10.32 15.75
N PRO A 109 -6.75 10.32 17.08
CA PRO A 109 -7.59 9.55 17.99
C PRO A 109 -9.01 10.12 17.97
N HIS A 110 -9.99 9.27 17.72
CA HIS A 110 -11.40 9.64 17.83
C HIS A 110 -11.76 9.66 19.32
N GLN A 111 -11.95 10.85 19.89
CA GLN A 111 -12.57 10.95 21.21
C GLN A 111 -14.06 10.60 21.11
N PRO A 112 -14.58 9.80 22.06
CA PRO A 112 -16.01 9.46 22.12
C PRO A 112 -16.89 10.69 22.43
#